data_AF-A0A848TVY4-F1
#
_entry.id   AF-A0A848TVY4-F1
#
_cell.length_a   1.000
_cell.length_b   1.000
_cell.length_c   1.000
_cell.angle_alpha   90.00
_cell.angle_beta   90.00
_cell.angle_gamma   90.00
#
_symmetry.space_group_name_H-M   'P 1'
#
loop_
_entity.id
_entity.type
_entity.pdbx_description
1 polymer ?
#
loop_
_entity_poly.entity_id
_entity_poly.type
_entity_poly.pdbx_seq_one_letter_code
_entity_poly.pdbx_strand_id
1 'polypeptide(L)'
;MKRILKTEKWINLPMRPGFGSFMHPTEDKLKLIKQLGVDEIILNMYRNNLIDTDFDSLPLPGDHQWEFKDLLMLRNTVENGGIRLL
;
A
#
# COMPACT_ATOMS: atom_id res chain seq x y z
N MET A 1 1.81 -23.99 -3.68
CA MET A 1 1.75 -22.93 -2.64
C MET A 1 0.49 -23.12 -1.81
N LYS A 2 0.59 -23.36 -0.49
CA LYS A 2 -0.58 -23.38 0.41
C LYS A 2 -1.05 -21.94 0.60
N ARG A 3 -2.28 -21.64 0.18
CA ARG A 3 -2.93 -20.35 0.40
C ARG A 3 -3.06 -20.15 1.92
N ILE A 4 -2.42 -19.13 2.48
CA ILE A 4 -2.64 -18.72 3.87
C ILE A 4 -4.06 -18.15 3.90
N LEU A 5 -5.05 -19.02 4.10
CA LEU A 5 -6.41 -18.61 4.38
C LEU A 5 -6.37 -17.97 5.76
N LYS A 6 -6.88 -16.74 5.86
CA LYS A 6 -7.14 -16.11 7.16
C LYS A 6 -8.02 -17.07 7.96
N THR A 7 -7.41 -17.75 8.92
CA THR A 7 -8.13 -18.48 9.94
C THR A 7 -8.95 -17.46 10.72
N GLU A 8 -10.17 -17.83 11.15
CA GLU A 8 -11.09 -16.99 11.94
C GLU A 8 -10.41 -16.24 13.10
N LYS A 9 -9.29 -16.79 13.60
CA LYS A 9 -8.39 -16.21 14.59
C LYS A 9 -7.97 -14.75 14.35
N TRP A 10 -7.95 -14.26 13.11
CA TRP A 10 -7.50 -12.88 12.81
C TRP A 10 -8.64 -11.87 12.62
N ILE A 11 -9.88 -12.32 12.40
CA ILE A 11 -11.04 -11.45 12.14
C ILE A 11 -11.47 -10.67 13.41
N ASN A 12 -11.30 -11.29 14.57
CA ASN A 12 -11.73 -10.74 15.87
C ASN A 12 -10.58 -10.16 16.70
N LEU A 13 -9.37 -10.02 16.14
CA LEU A 13 -8.26 -9.41 16.89
C LEU A 13 -8.47 -7.90 16.98
N PRO A 14 -8.24 -7.30 18.17
CA PRO A 14 -8.40 -5.86 18.37
C PRO A 14 -7.39 -5.02 17.56
N MET A 15 -6.36 -5.65 17.00
CA MET A 15 -5.28 -4.99 16.27
C MET A 15 -5.04 -5.71 14.93
N ARG A 16 -5.10 -4.94 13.84
CA ARG A 16 -4.85 -5.42 12.47
C ARG A 16 -3.40 -5.19 12.09
N PRO A 17 -2.72 -6.15 11.45
CA PRO A 17 -1.37 -5.94 10.96
C PRO A 17 -1.43 -4.91 9.83
N GLY A 18 -0.73 -3.79 10.02
CA GLY A 18 -0.49 -2.78 9.01
C GLY A 18 0.92 -2.88 8.44
N PHE A 19 1.11 -2.45 7.19
CA PHE A 19 2.45 -2.34 6.60
C PHE A 19 2.76 -0.87 6.30
N GLY A 20 3.79 -0.33 6.95
CA GLY A 20 4.08 1.12 6.96
C GLY A 20 5.35 1.55 6.24
N SER A 21 6.20 0.64 5.73
CA SER A 21 7.43 1.03 5.02
C SER A 21 7.30 0.68 3.54
N PHE A 22 6.49 1.48 2.83
CA PHE A 22 6.09 1.19 1.48
C PHE A 22 5.83 2.48 0.69
N MET A 23 6.49 2.63 -0.45
CA MET A 23 6.42 3.88 -1.23
C MET A 23 5.59 3.78 -2.51
N HIS A 24 5.48 2.60 -3.14
CA HIS A 24 4.84 2.48 -4.46
C HIS A 24 3.97 1.21 -4.57
N PRO A 25 2.63 1.33 -4.66
CA PRO A 25 1.67 0.22 -4.67
C PRO A 25 1.55 -0.46 -6.04
N THR A 26 2.65 -1.05 -6.53
CA THR A 26 2.58 -1.95 -7.70
C THR A 26 1.70 -3.15 -7.39
N GLU A 27 1.09 -3.75 -8.41
CA GLU A 27 0.31 -4.98 -8.28
C GLU A 27 1.05 -6.10 -7.53
N ASP A 28 2.32 -6.39 -7.88
CA ASP A 28 3.09 -7.47 -7.26
C ASP A 28 3.32 -7.25 -5.76
N LYS A 29 3.66 -6.01 -5.39
CA LYS A 29 3.83 -5.61 -3.98
C LYS A 29 2.52 -5.70 -3.21
N LEU A 30 1.40 -5.23 -3.78
CA LEU A 30 0.07 -5.36 -3.14
C LEU A 30 -0.32 -6.83 -2.97
N LYS A 31 -0.07 -7.66 -3.97
CA LYS A 31 -0.29 -9.11 -3.91
C LYS A 31 0.52 -9.78 -2.81
N LEU A 32 1.80 -9.41 -2.66
CA LEU A 32 2.65 -9.89 -1.57
C LEU A 32 2.11 -9.47 -0.20
N ILE A 33 1.80 -8.18 -0.02
CA ILE A 33 1.23 -7.65 1.23
C ILE A 33 -0.05 -8.41 1.60
N LYS A 34 -0.93 -8.67 0.63
CA LYS A 34 -2.16 -9.43 0.88
C LYS A 34 -1.88 -10.87 1.28
N GLN A 35 -0.89 -11.53 0.66
CA GLN A 35 -0.47 -12.89 1.02
C GLN A 35 0.10 -12.96 2.45
N LEU A 36 0.69 -11.88 2.96
CA LEU A 36 1.15 -11.75 4.34
C LEU A 36 0.02 -11.52 5.35
N GLY A 37 -1.23 -11.41 4.89
CA GLY A 37 -2.41 -11.24 5.75
C GLY A 37 -2.67 -9.81 6.21
N VAL A 38 -1.99 -8.83 5.62
CA VAL A 38 -2.20 -7.39 5.87
C VAL A 38 -3.44 -6.91 5.12
N ASP A 39 -4.25 -6.08 5.79
CA ASP A 39 -5.43 -5.46 5.19
C ASP A 39 -5.35 -3.95 5.08
N GLU A 40 -4.41 -3.32 5.77
CA GLU A 40 -4.30 -1.87 5.88
C GLU A 40 -2.85 -1.48 5.63
N ILE A 41 -2.62 -0.48 4.79
CA ILE A 41 -1.28 0.06 4.53
C ILE A 41 -1.26 1.56 4.72
N ILE A 42 -0.12 2.05 5.19
CA ILE A 42 0.21 3.47 5.18
C ILE A 42 1.34 3.64 4.18
N LEU A 43 1.11 4.50 3.20
CA LEU A 43 2.11 4.81 2.19
C LEU A 43 2.99 5.95 2.66
N ASN A 44 4.28 5.67 2.71
CA ASN A 44 5.30 6.65 2.97
C ASN A 44 5.76 7.20 1.62
N MET A 45 5.18 8.30 1.20
CA MET A 45 5.47 8.92 -0.09
C MET A 45 6.32 10.16 0.13
N TYR A 46 7.63 9.98 0.18
CA TYR A 46 8.59 11.08 0.21
C TYR A 46 9.53 10.97 -0.98
N ARG A 47 9.56 12.01 -1.81
CA ARG A 47 10.71 12.29 -2.66
C ARG A 47 11.63 13.22 -1.88
N ASN A 48 12.87 12.81 -1.66
CA ASN A 48 13.85 13.66 -1.01
C ASN A 48 15.20 13.42 -1.68
N ASN A 49 15.95 14.49 -1.94
CA ASN A 49 17.33 14.44 -2.45
C ASN A 49 18.31 13.66 -1.54
N LEU A 50 17.89 13.32 -0.31
CA LEU A 50 18.63 12.54 0.69
C LEU A 50 18.30 11.05 0.69
N ILE A 51 17.22 10.63 0.02
CA ILE A 51 16.79 9.23 -0.05
C ILE A 51 16.77 8.88 -1.52
N ASP A 52 17.70 8.02 -1.93
CA ASP A 52 17.71 7.48 -3.29
C ASP A 52 16.45 6.63 -3.49
N THR A 53 15.41 7.28 -4.01
CA THR A 53 14.18 6.62 -4.42
C THR A 53 14.41 6.15 -5.84
N ASP A 54 15.23 5.11 -6.00
CA ASP A 54 15.58 4.45 -7.27
C ASP A 54 14.35 3.68 -7.82
N PHE A 55 13.25 4.42 -7.95
CA PHE A 55 11.98 4.01 -8.49
C PHE A 55 11.76 4.83 -9.75
N ASP A 56 11.52 4.13 -10.87
CA ASP A 56 11.29 4.71 -12.19
C ASP A 56 10.16 5.77 -12.20
N SER A 57 9.25 5.71 -11.23
CA SER A 57 8.16 6.68 -11.06
C SER A 57 7.64 6.71 -9.63
N LEU A 58 7.34 7.91 -9.13
CA LEU A 58 6.51 8.08 -7.93
C LEU A 58 5.08 7.60 -8.20
N PRO A 59 4.36 7.09 -7.19
CA PRO A 59 2.97 6.65 -7.35
C PRO A 59 2.00 7.76 -7.73
N LEU A 60 2.33 9.01 -7.41
CA LEU A 60 1.50 10.17 -7.69
C LEU A 60 2.28 11.23 -8.47
N PRO A 61 1.66 11.88 -9.47
CA PRO A 61 2.26 13.00 -10.19
C PRO A 61 2.18 14.28 -9.35
N GLY A 62 3.05 15.26 -9.64
CA GLY A 62 3.01 16.60 -9.04
C GLY A 62 4.19 16.91 -8.13
N ASP A 63 4.70 18.14 -8.23
CA ASP A 63 5.93 18.57 -7.56
C ASP A 63 5.67 19.27 -6.20
N HIS A 64 4.46 19.77 -5.98
CA HIS A 64 4.13 20.59 -4.79
C HIS A 64 2.87 20.13 -4.05
N GLN A 65 1.90 19.58 -4.77
CA GLN A 65 0.67 19.04 -4.21
C GLN A 65 0.11 17.96 -5.12
N TRP A 66 -0.77 17.14 -4.56
CA TRP A 66 -1.56 16.17 -5.31
C TRP A 66 -2.98 16.68 -5.44
N GLU A 67 -3.54 16.51 -6.63
CA GLU A 67 -4.93 16.82 -6.87
C GLU A 67 -5.81 15.68 -6.34
N PHE A 68 -7.09 15.99 -6.12
CA PHE A 68 -8.06 14.99 -5.65
C PHE A 68 -8.08 13.73 -6.55
N LYS A 69 -7.94 13.89 -7.87
CA LYS A 69 -7.93 12.78 -8.83
C LYS A 69 -6.72 11.87 -8.63
N ASP A 70 -5.57 12.43 -8.26
CA ASP A 70 -4.35 11.67 -7.99
C ASP A 70 -4.57 10.80 -6.76
N LEU A 71 -5.07 11.40 -5.67
CA LEU A 71 -5.42 10.68 -4.43
C LEU A 71 -6.45 9.58 -4.67
N LEU A 72 -7.46 9.84 -5.51
CA LEU A 72 -8.49 8.87 -5.86
C LEU A 72 -7.90 7.70 -6.67
N MET A 73 -7.02 7.98 -7.64
CA MET A 73 -6.31 6.95 -8.40
C MET A 73 -5.47 6.06 -7.48
N LEU A 74 -4.74 6.66 -6.54
CA LEU A 74 -3.94 5.92 -5.56
C LEU A 74 -4.80 5.00 -4.70
N ARG A 75 -5.89 5.54 -4.15
CA ARG A 75 -6.84 4.77 -3.34
C ARG A 75 -7.40 3.60 -4.14
N ASN A 76 -7.85 3.84 -5.37
CA ASN A 76 -8.39 2.80 -6.23
C ASN A 76 -7.35 1.71 -6.54
N THR A 77 -6.08 2.09 -6.77
CA THR A 77 -5.00 1.13 -7.02
C THR A 77 -4.81 0.19 -5.82
N VAL A 78 -4.77 0.74 -4.61
CA VAL A 78 -4.61 -0.03 -3.37
C VAL A 78 -5.85 -0.90 -3.07
N GLU A 79 -7.05 -0.32 -3.19
CA GLU A 79 -8.31 -0.98 -2.88
C GLU A 79 -8.68 -2.08 -3.90
N ASN A 80 -8.31 -1.92 -5.18
CA ASN A 80 -8.40 -3.00 -6.17
C ASN A 80 -7.51 -4.21 -5.82
N GLY A 81 -6.43 -3.98 -5.07
CA GLY A 81 -5.58 -5.05 -4.50
C GLY A 81 -6.19 -5.74 -3.27
N GLY A 82 -7.39 -5.34 -2.83
CA GLY A 82 -8.06 -5.89 -1.65
C GLY A 82 -7.45 -5.44 -0.33
N ILE A 83 -6.75 -4.30 -0.34
CA ILE A 83 -6.09 -3.66 0.81
C ILE A 83 -6.70 -2.26 0.99
N ARG A 84 -6.85 -1.79 2.22
CA ARG A 84 -7.30 -0.44 2.54
C ARG A 84 -6.10 0.51 2.65
N LEU A 85 -6.22 1.68 2.04
CA LEU A 85 -5.29 2.79 2.23
C LEU A 85 -5.69 3.59 3.49
N LEU A 86 -4.74 3.80 4.40
CA LEU A 86 -4.88 4.64 5.61
C LEU A 86 -4.20 6.00 5.43
#